data_AF-A0A2N2MRL3-F1
#
_entry.id   AF-A0A2N2MRL3-F1
#
_cell.length_a   1.000
_cell.length_b   1.000
_cell.length_c   1.000
_cell.angle_alpha   90.00
_cell.angle_beta   90.00
_cell.angle_gamma   90.00
#
_symmetry.space_group_name_H-M   'P 1'
#
loop_
_entity.id
_entity.type
_entity.pdbx_description
1 polymer ?
#
loop_
_entity_poly.entity_id
_entity_poly.type
_entity_poly.pdbx_seq_one_letter_code
_entity_poly.pdbx_strand_id
1 'polypeptide(L)' 'RIENELGQPITRLLTGGYAKIVNAHMPKFVYDEFLLNNGLFEIYQKKRGNL' A
#
# COMPACT_ATOMS: atom_id res chain seq x y z
N ARG A 1 6.26 -7.02 -15.39
CA ARG A 1 5.10 -7.31 -16.27
C ARG A 1 4.04 -6.22 -16.16
N ILE A 2 3.37 -6.05 -15.02
CA ILE A 2 2.33 -5.01 -14.81
C ILE A 2 2.80 -3.59 -15.22
N GLU A 3 3.95 -3.13 -14.71
CA GLU A 3 4.51 -1.81 -15.04
C GLU A 3 4.73 -1.64 -16.56
N ASN A 4 5.26 -2.68 -17.22
CA ASN A 4 5.51 -2.65 -18.65
C ASN A 4 4.21 -2.63 -19.46
N GLU A 5 3.18 -3.36 -19.01
CA GLU A 5 1.86 -3.37 -19.64
C GLU A 5 1.14 -2.01 -19.47
N LEU A 6 1.38 -1.31 -18.35
CA LEU A 6 0.85 0.03 -18.10
C LEU A 6 1.64 1.14 -18.82
N GLY A 7 2.87 0.88 -19.25
CA GLY A 7 3.73 1.85 -19.93
C GLY A 7 4.13 3.06 -19.07
N GLN A 8 3.95 2.99 -17.75
CA GLN A 8 4.27 4.07 -16.82
C GLN A 8 4.89 3.50 -15.53
N PRO A 9 5.78 4.27 -14.86
CA PRO A 9 6.38 3.83 -13.61
C PRO A 9 5.31 3.63 -12.53
N ILE A 10 5.48 2.61 -11.69
CA ILE A 10 4.55 2.31 -10.59
C ILE A 10 5.23 2.38 -9.22
N THR A 11 4.50 2.90 -8.24
CA THR A 11 4.84 2.71 -6.83
C THR A 11 4.40 1.32 -6.41
N ARG A 12 5.33 0.55 -5.81
CA ARG A 12 5.06 -0.81 -5.34
C ARG A 12 5.03 -0.82 -3.82
N LEU A 13 3.97 -1.41 -3.25
CA LEU A 13 3.75 -1.46 -1.81
C LEU A 13 3.62 -2.90 -1.33
N LEU A 14 4.11 -3.17 -0.11
CA LEU A 14 3.91 -4.42 0.62
C LEU A 14 3.19 -4.13 1.94
N THR A 15 2.24 -4.98 2.29
CA THR A 15 1.56 -4.95 3.59
C THR A 15 1.22 -6.38 4.03
N GLY A 16 0.77 -6.57 5.27
CA GLY A 16 0.42 -7.86 5.85
C GLY A 16 1.57 -8.56 6.59
N GLY A 17 1.26 -9.66 7.29
CA GLY A 17 2.21 -10.32 8.20
C GLY A 17 3.46 -10.87 7.53
N TYR A 18 3.29 -11.61 6.42
CA TYR A 18 4.43 -12.18 5.69
C TYR A 18 5.27 -11.14 4.93
N ALA A 19 4.70 -9.96 4.63
CA ALA A 19 5.44 -8.87 4.01
C ALA A 19 6.63 -8.42 4.86
N LYS A 20 6.52 -8.51 6.20
CA LYS A 20 7.61 -8.19 7.13
C LYS A 20 8.87 -9.04 6.90
N ILE A 21 8.68 -10.31 6.49
CA ILE A 21 9.77 -11.25 6.24
C ILE A 21 10.41 -10.98 4.88
N VAL A 22 9.58 -10.82 3.84
CA VAL A 22 10.07 -10.71 2.46
C VAL A 22 10.55 -9.30 2.09
N ASN A 23 10.17 -8.27 2.85
CA ASN A 23 10.55 -6.87 2.59
C ASN A 23 12.08 -6.69 2.47
N ALA A 24 12.86 -7.41 3.28
CA ALA A 24 14.33 -7.37 3.23
C ALA A 24 14.90 -7.77 1.87
N HIS A 25 14.17 -8.55 1.08
CA HIS A 25 14.56 -9.01 -0.26
C HIS A 25 13.90 -8.20 -1.39
N MET A 26 13.10 -7.18 -1.06
CA MET A 26 12.32 -6.39 -2.03
C MET A 26 12.58 -4.88 -1.87
N PRO A 27 13.82 -4.39 -2.04
CA PRO A 27 14.21 -3.01 -1.71
C PRO A 27 13.52 -1.93 -2.56
N LYS A 28 12.85 -2.30 -3.66
CA LYS A 28 12.08 -1.36 -4.50
C LYS A 28 10.62 -1.23 -4.08
N PHE A 29 10.19 -1.98 -3.07
CA PHE A 29 8.85 -1.90 -2.51
C PHE A 29 8.87 -1.11 -1.22
N VAL A 30 7.85 -0.29 -1.03
CA VAL A 30 7.60 0.39 0.24
C VAL A 30 6.80 -0.55 1.13
N TYR A 31 7.30 -0.85 2.33
CA TYR A 31 6.55 -1.61 3.32
C TYR A 31 5.70 -0.69 4.19
N ASP A 32 4.40 -0.96 4.27
CA ASP A 32 3.47 -0.27 5.15
C ASP A 32 2.62 -1.30 5.91
N GLU A 33 2.90 -1.46 7.20
CA GLU A 33 2.19 -2.37 8.09
C GLU A 33 0.73 -1.95 8.35
N PHE A 34 0.44 -0.65 8.27
CA PHE A 34 -0.84 -0.07 8.64
C PHE A 34 -1.70 0.36 7.45
N LEU A 35 -1.30 0.01 6.22
CA LEU A 35 -1.96 0.43 4.97
C LEU A 35 -3.49 0.28 5.02
N LEU A 36 -3.99 -0.88 5.46
CA LEU A 36 -5.42 -1.14 5.57
C LEU A 36 -6.10 -0.25 6.60
N ASN A 37 -5.54 -0.16 7.81
CA ASN A 37 -6.12 0.61 8.91
C ASN A 37 -6.13 2.11 8.59
N ASN A 38 -5.05 2.62 8.00
CA ASN A 38 -4.95 4.01 7.56
C ASN A 38 -5.99 4.30 6.47
N GLY A 39 -6.13 3.40 5.48
CA GLY A 39 -7.14 3.55 4.43
C GLY A 39 -8.58 3.53 4.98
N LEU A 40 -8.89 2.62 5.91
CA LEU A 40 -10.20 2.57 6.56
C LEU A 40 -10.48 3.82 7.39
N PHE A 41 -9.49 4.30 8.15
CA PHE A 41 -9.60 5.53 8.92
C PHE A 41 -9.83 6.74 8.01
N GLU A 42 -9.11 6.84 6.88
CA GLU A 42 -9.30 7.93 5.92
C GLU A 42 -10.71 7.91 5.31
N ILE A 43 -11.22 6.73 4.95
CA ILE A 43 -12.59 6.58 4.47
C ILE A 43 -13.60 7.00 5.54
N TYR A 44 -13.41 6.58 6.79
CA TYR A 44 -14.26 6.97 7.90
C TYR A 44 -14.29 8.49 8.09
N GLN A 45 -13.12 9.14 8.10
CA GLN A 45 -13.00 10.60 8.25
C GLN A 45 -13.70 11.34 7.11
N LYS A 46 -13.55 10.88 5.85
CA LYS A 46 -14.25 11.45 4.69
C LYS A 46 -15.77 11.35 4.82
N LYS A 47 -16.30 10.25 5.37
CA LYS A 47 -17.74 10.10 5.59
C LYS A 47 -18.26 10.92 6.76
N ARG A 48 -17.47 11.05 7.83
CA ARG A 48 -17.84 11.84 9.01
C ARG A 48 -17.88 13.35 8.74
N GLY A 49 -17.00 13.86 7.86
CA GLY A 49 -17.01 15.27 7.45
C GLY A 49 -18.13 15.66 6.47
N ASN A 50 -18.91 14.69 5.97
CA ASN A 50 -20.08 14.88 5.10
C ASN A 50 -21.41 14.78 5.87
N LEU A 51 -21.39 14.89 7.21
CA LEU A 51 -22.53 15.06 8.10
C LEU A 51 -22.53 16.49 8.65
#